data_AF-A0A932PG27-F1
#
_entry.id   AF-A0A932PG27-F1
#
_cell.length_a   1.000
_cell.length_b   1.000
_cell.length_c   1.000
_cell.angle_alpha   90.00
_cell.angle_beta   90.00
_cell.angle_gamma   90.00
#
_symmetry.space_group_name_H-M   'P 1'
#
loop_
_entity.id
_entity.type
_entity.pdbx_description
1 polymer ?
#
loop_
_entity_poly.entity_id
_entity_poly.type
_entity_poly.pdbx_seq_one_letter_code
_entity_poly.pdbx_strand_id
1 'polypeptide(L)'
;MRLMLCIAVTSTIWLSAQVPAHAEKLVLVAGGGDGADGTSAVGGQLRSPFGVHFDQAGNMYLVELTGQRVRKVDSRGVLTTVAGTGELGNAGDGGPAAKAQFNGMHSLAIAPDGSIYLSDTWNNRIRKLDPQSGTISAVAGTGEKGFSGDGGPAAQAKFGGIYCVALDPAGARMYLADLDNRRIRVVDLKTGIVGTVAGNGEKGVPADGADAKTSPLVDPRAVAADRQGNVYLLERSGHALRVVDPSGKIRTVVGT
;
A
#
# COMPACT_ATOMS: atom_id res chain seq x y z
N MET A 1 55.27 47.30 3.59
CA MET A 1 55.11 46.38 2.45
C MET A 1 53.64 45.99 2.39
N ARG A 2 52.89 46.53 1.42
CA ARG A 2 51.45 46.25 1.22
C ARG A 2 51.32 44.86 0.62
N LEU A 3 50.55 43.96 1.23
CA LEU A 3 50.06 42.75 0.55
C LEU A 3 48.54 42.83 0.44
N MET A 4 48.11 42.83 -0.81
CA MET A 4 46.75 42.92 -1.31
C MET A 4 46.14 41.52 -1.23
N LEU A 5 45.04 41.33 -0.50
CA LEU A 5 44.31 40.08 -0.48
C LEU A 5 43.23 40.12 -1.57
N CYS A 6 43.48 39.45 -2.70
CA CYS A 6 42.50 39.23 -3.75
C CYS A 6 41.45 38.21 -3.28
N ILE A 7 40.18 38.62 -3.28
CA ILE A 7 39.02 37.74 -3.12
C ILE A 7 38.76 37.09 -4.49
N ALA A 8 39.04 35.81 -4.62
CA ALA A 8 38.64 35.02 -5.78
C ALA A 8 37.19 34.53 -5.58
N VAL A 9 36.24 35.17 -6.27
CA VAL A 9 34.88 34.64 -6.42
C VAL A 9 34.92 33.60 -7.53
N THR A 10 34.95 32.32 -7.17
CA THR A 10 34.76 31.23 -8.15
C THR A 10 33.27 31.05 -8.38
N SER A 11 32.80 31.48 -9.55
CA SER A 11 31.46 31.20 -10.06
C SER A 11 31.34 29.74 -10.48
N THR A 12 30.68 28.92 -9.65
CA THR A 12 30.33 27.56 -10.03
C THR A 12 29.10 27.58 -10.95
N ILE A 13 29.32 27.39 -12.25
CA ILE A 13 28.26 27.17 -13.23
C ILE A 13 27.75 25.74 -13.03
N TRP A 14 26.52 25.58 -12.55
CA TRP A 14 25.83 24.30 -12.56
C TRP A 14 25.29 24.04 -13.97
N LEU A 15 25.96 23.19 -14.73
CA LEU A 15 25.40 22.62 -15.94
C LEU A 15 24.41 21.52 -15.52
N SER A 16 23.14 21.87 -15.33
CA SER A 16 22.10 20.86 -15.15
C SER A 16 21.85 20.20 -16.50
N ALA A 17 22.55 19.10 -16.78
CA ALA A 17 22.12 18.16 -17.79
C ALA A 17 20.78 17.58 -17.31
N GLN A 18 19.68 18.11 -17.84
CA GLN A 18 18.40 17.43 -17.78
C GLN A 18 18.60 16.13 -18.58
N VAL A 19 18.74 15.01 -17.88
CA VAL A 19 18.50 13.71 -18.52
C VAL A 19 17.01 13.70 -18.83
N PRO A 20 16.59 13.70 -20.09
CA PRO A 20 15.18 13.48 -20.38
C PRO A 20 14.87 12.06 -19.92
N ALA A 21 14.17 11.94 -18.79
CA ALA A 21 13.61 10.67 -18.35
C ALA A 21 12.41 10.34 -19.25
N HIS A 22 12.67 10.08 -20.53
CA HIS A 22 11.70 9.42 -21.39
C HIS A 22 11.83 7.93 -21.15
N ALA A 23 10.79 7.31 -20.59
CA ALA A 23 10.64 5.87 -20.66
C ALA A 23 10.37 5.51 -22.14
N GLU A 24 11.41 5.18 -22.90
CA GLU A 24 11.33 4.99 -24.36
C GLU A 24 10.55 3.74 -24.78
N LYS A 25 10.14 2.88 -23.84
CA LYS A 25 9.51 1.60 -24.16
C LYS A 25 8.39 1.25 -23.18
N LEU A 26 7.16 1.17 -23.69
CA LEU A 26 6.07 0.47 -23.03
C LEU A 26 6.23 -1.03 -23.27
N VAL A 27 6.29 -1.81 -22.19
CA VAL A 27 6.41 -3.28 -22.26
C VAL A 27 5.21 -3.90 -21.57
N LEU A 28 4.51 -4.78 -22.27
CA LEU A 28 3.50 -5.64 -21.65
C LEU A 28 4.21 -6.70 -20.81
N VAL A 29 3.97 -6.67 -19.49
CA VAL A 29 4.57 -7.62 -18.54
C VAL A 29 3.63 -8.79 -18.24
N ALA A 30 2.32 -8.54 -18.12
CA ALA A 30 1.32 -9.57 -17.87
C ALA A 30 -0.09 -9.16 -18.35
N GLY A 31 -0.96 -10.14 -18.63
CA GLY A 31 -2.39 -9.89 -18.79
C GLY A 31 -2.86 -9.58 -20.22
N GLY A 32 -2.07 -9.90 -21.25
CA GLY A 32 -2.42 -9.60 -22.63
C GLY A 32 -3.23 -10.66 -23.37
N GLY A 33 -3.63 -11.75 -22.71
CA GLY A 33 -4.34 -12.85 -23.36
C GLY A 33 -5.28 -13.62 -22.42
N ASP A 34 -5.64 -14.83 -22.83
CA ASP A 34 -6.54 -15.75 -22.14
C ASP A 34 -5.83 -17.00 -21.61
N GLY A 35 -4.50 -16.99 -21.61
CA GLY A 35 -3.65 -18.10 -21.19
C GLY A 35 -3.92 -18.53 -19.74
N ALA A 36 -3.88 -19.84 -19.52
CA ALA A 36 -4.09 -20.47 -18.22
C ALA A 36 -2.90 -20.25 -17.26
N ASP A 37 -3.07 -20.64 -16.00
CA ASP A 37 -1.98 -20.66 -15.03
C ASP A 37 -0.83 -21.57 -15.48
N GLY A 38 0.39 -21.15 -15.17
CA GLY A 38 1.63 -21.83 -15.60
C GLY A 38 2.09 -21.46 -17.00
N THR A 39 1.39 -20.56 -17.70
CA THR A 39 1.81 -20.05 -19.02
C THR A 39 2.58 -18.72 -18.92
N SER A 40 3.06 -18.22 -20.07
CA SER A 40 3.71 -16.91 -20.15
C SER A 40 2.79 -15.82 -19.61
N ALA A 41 3.33 -14.94 -18.76
CA ALA A 41 2.57 -13.84 -18.16
C ALA A 41 1.99 -12.89 -19.21
N VAL A 42 2.73 -12.62 -20.28
CA VAL A 42 2.29 -11.74 -21.39
C VAL A 42 1.02 -12.28 -22.05
N GLY A 43 0.92 -13.59 -22.25
CA GLY A 43 -0.27 -14.25 -22.80
C GLY A 43 -1.31 -14.68 -21.76
N GLY A 44 -1.00 -14.56 -20.46
CA GLY A 44 -1.84 -15.05 -19.38
C GLY A 44 -3.05 -14.15 -19.13
N GLN A 45 -4.14 -14.75 -18.62
CA GLN A 45 -5.36 -14.02 -18.28
C GLN A 45 -5.25 -13.32 -16.93
N LEU A 46 -5.49 -12.00 -16.90
CA LEU A 46 -5.75 -11.22 -15.68
C LEU A 46 -7.19 -10.69 -15.67
N ARG A 47 -7.82 -10.66 -14.50
CA ARG A 47 -9.20 -10.20 -14.30
C ARG A 47 -9.25 -9.00 -13.36
N SER A 48 -9.33 -7.81 -13.94
CA SER A 48 -9.30 -6.53 -13.20
C SER A 48 -8.11 -6.45 -12.22
N PRO A 49 -6.85 -6.59 -12.71
CA PRO A 49 -5.69 -6.44 -11.84
C PRO A 49 -5.67 -5.04 -11.22
N PHE A 50 -5.28 -4.94 -9.95
CA PHE A 50 -5.34 -3.67 -9.20
C PHE A 50 -4.00 -3.33 -8.54
N GLY A 51 -3.74 -3.87 -7.35
CA GLY A 51 -2.48 -3.67 -6.63
C GLY A 51 -1.37 -4.59 -7.14
N VAL A 52 -0.14 -4.08 -7.18
CA VAL A 52 1.07 -4.82 -7.57
C VAL A 52 2.23 -4.48 -6.64
N HIS A 53 3.08 -5.45 -6.34
CA HIS A 53 4.33 -5.26 -5.60
C HIS A 53 5.38 -6.29 -6.03
N PHE A 54 6.65 -6.04 -5.71
CA PHE A 54 7.76 -6.93 -6.07
C PHE A 54 8.44 -7.45 -4.81
N ASP A 55 8.83 -8.73 -4.81
CA ASP A 55 9.70 -9.27 -3.77
C ASP A 55 11.18 -8.95 -4.06
N GLN A 56 12.06 -9.28 -3.10
CA GLN A 56 13.51 -9.05 -3.24
C GLN A 56 14.16 -9.90 -4.34
N ALA A 57 13.51 -10.98 -4.78
CA ALA A 57 13.96 -11.81 -5.88
C ALA A 57 13.49 -11.29 -7.26
N GLY A 58 12.76 -10.17 -7.28
CA GLY A 58 12.22 -9.57 -8.49
C GLY A 58 10.95 -10.25 -9.02
N ASN A 59 10.32 -11.15 -8.25
CA ASN A 59 9.02 -11.69 -8.64
C ASN A 59 7.94 -10.61 -8.43
N MET A 60 7.03 -10.50 -9.39
CA MET A 60 5.89 -9.60 -9.30
C MET A 60 4.71 -10.32 -8.68
N TYR A 61 4.06 -9.70 -7.70
CA TYR A 61 2.80 -10.15 -7.12
C TYR A 61 1.73 -9.11 -7.40
N LEU A 62 0.54 -9.55 -7.78
CA LEU A 62 -0.60 -8.67 -8.01
C LEU A 62 -1.89 -9.28 -7.47
N VAL A 63 -2.85 -8.42 -7.15
CA VAL A 63 -4.21 -8.82 -6.77
C VAL A 63 -5.19 -8.54 -7.90
N GLU A 64 -6.15 -9.44 -8.07
CA GLU A 64 -7.27 -9.27 -8.98
C GLU A 64 -8.52 -8.85 -8.20
N LEU A 65 -9.05 -7.67 -8.52
CA LEU A 65 -10.21 -7.10 -7.85
C LEU A 65 -11.46 -7.98 -8.03
N THR A 66 -11.73 -8.38 -9.28
CA THR A 66 -12.90 -9.21 -9.62
C THR A 66 -12.51 -10.65 -9.90
N GLY A 67 -11.22 -10.92 -10.11
CA GLY A 67 -10.69 -12.27 -10.25
C GLY A 67 -10.52 -13.00 -8.93
N GLN A 68 -10.58 -12.31 -7.77
CA GLN A 68 -10.48 -12.88 -6.42
C GLN A 68 -9.27 -13.82 -6.22
N ARG A 69 -8.14 -13.43 -6.82
CA ARG A 69 -6.89 -14.19 -6.78
C ARG A 69 -5.71 -13.27 -6.52
N VAL A 70 -4.70 -13.82 -5.86
CA VAL A 70 -3.35 -13.27 -5.83
C VAL A 70 -2.55 -14.00 -6.91
N ARG A 71 -1.98 -13.25 -7.84
CA ARG A 71 -1.19 -13.79 -8.95
C ARG A 71 0.30 -13.47 -8.74
N LYS A 72 1.16 -14.36 -9.18
CA LYS A 72 2.62 -14.21 -9.18
C LYS A 72 3.14 -14.35 -10.60
N VAL A 73 4.01 -13.42 -11.02
CA VAL A 73 4.90 -13.59 -12.17
C VAL A 73 6.30 -13.82 -11.65
N ASP A 74 6.86 -14.99 -11.94
CA ASP A 74 8.21 -15.33 -11.53
C ASP A 74 9.29 -14.69 -12.42
N SER A 75 10.56 -14.83 -12.06
CA SER A 75 11.71 -14.33 -12.84
C SER A 75 11.85 -14.92 -14.25
N ARG A 76 11.09 -15.99 -14.57
CA ARG A 76 11.02 -16.60 -15.92
C ARG A 76 9.86 -16.03 -16.73
N GLY A 77 9.07 -15.13 -16.17
CA GLY A 77 7.89 -14.56 -16.82
C GLY A 77 6.70 -15.50 -16.86
N VAL A 78 6.59 -16.44 -15.91
CA VAL A 78 5.46 -17.38 -15.80
C VAL A 78 4.41 -16.84 -14.82
N LEU A 79 3.14 -16.79 -15.24
CA LEU A 79 2.02 -16.35 -14.40
C LEU A 79 1.37 -17.54 -13.69
N THR A 80 1.18 -17.43 -12.38
CA THR A 80 0.56 -18.46 -11.53
C THR A 80 -0.39 -17.83 -10.51
N THR A 81 -1.41 -18.57 -10.08
CA THR A 81 -2.20 -18.21 -8.89
C THR A 81 -1.51 -18.75 -7.64
N VAL A 82 -1.26 -17.88 -6.66
CA VAL A 82 -0.64 -18.24 -5.37
C VAL A 82 -1.62 -18.22 -4.20
N ALA A 83 -2.77 -17.56 -4.37
CA ALA A 83 -3.88 -17.61 -3.42
C ALA A 83 -5.19 -17.28 -4.13
N GLY A 84 -6.30 -17.79 -3.59
CA GLY A 84 -7.65 -17.49 -4.07
C GLY A 84 -8.23 -18.59 -4.96
N THR A 85 -9.52 -18.89 -4.75
CA THR A 85 -10.28 -19.82 -5.61
C THR A 85 -10.83 -19.16 -6.88
N GLY A 86 -10.86 -17.83 -6.91
CA GLY A 86 -11.57 -17.06 -7.93
C GLY A 86 -13.06 -16.82 -7.61
N GLU A 87 -13.56 -17.37 -6.51
CA GLU A 87 -14.91 -17.11 -6.02
C GLU A 87 -14.93 -15.96 -5.02
N LEU A 88 -15.98 -15.13 -5.11
CA LEU A 88 -16.23 -14.06 -4.16
C LEU A 88 -16.66 -14.64 -2.81
N GLY A 89 -16.00 -14.22 -1.72
CA GLY A 89 -16.33 -14.68 -0.37
C GLY A 89 -15.35 -14.18 0.69
N ASN A 90 -15.40 -14.76 1.89
CA ASN A 90 -14.55 -14.41 3.04
C ASN A 90 -14.06 -15.65 3.82
N ALA A 91 -13.88 -16.77 3.12
CA ALA A 91 -13.48 -18.05 3.72
C ALA A 91 -11.97 -18.29 3.60
N GLY A 92 -11.49 -19.32 4.31
CA GLY A 92 -10.15 -19.91 4.14
C GLY A 92 -9.09 -19.48 5.16
N ASP A 93 -9.38 -18.53 6.05
CA ASP A 93 -8.45 -18.12 7.10
C ASP A 93 -8.05 -19.29 8.00
N GLY A 94 -6.75 -19.43 8.26
CA GLY A 94 -6.14 -20.54 9.00
C GLY A 94 -5.83 -21.76 8.12
N GLY A 95 -6.20 -21.75 6.84
CA GLY A 95 -6.03 -22.86 5.91
C GLY A 95 -5.11 -22.56 4.72
N PRO A 96 -5.08 -23.44 3.71
CA PRO A 96 -4.32 -23.26 2.49
C PRO A 96 -4.78 -22.02 1.71
N ALA A 97 -3.85 -21.19 1.28
CA ALA A 97 -4.12 -19.96 0.55
C ALA A 97 -4.86 -20.17 -0.78
N ALA A 98 -4.64 -21.33 -1.44
CA ALA A 98 -5.35 -21.71 -2.65
C ALA A 98 -6.86 -21.91 -2.46
N LYS A 99 -7.32 -22.10 -1.21
CA LYS A 99 -8.74 -22.26 -0.85
C LYS A 99 -9.36 -20.99 -0.28
N ALA A 100 -8.61 -19.89 -0.21
CA ALA A 100 -9.12 -18.61 0.25
C ALA A 100 -10.16 -18.06 -0.72
N GLN A 101 -11.23 -17.45 -0.20
CA GLN A 101 -12.17 -16.67 -1.00
C GLN A 101 -12.04 -15.20 -0.59
N PHE A 102 -11.82 -14.31 -1.54
CA PHE A 102 -11.60 -12.87 -1.32
C PHE A 102 -12.78 -12.04 -1.81
N ASN A 103 -12.81 -10.76 -1.43
CA ASN A 103 -13.82 -9.83 -1.89
C ASN A 103 -13.23 -8.44 -2.18
N GLY A 104 -12.82 -8.24 -3.43
CA GLY A 104 -12.46 -6.92 -3.93
C GLY A 104 -11.11 -6.43 -3.43
N MET A 105 -10.07 -7.27 -3.52
CA MET A 105 -8.72 -6.88 -3.11
C MET A 105 -8.21 -5.70 -3.94
N HIS A 106 -7.77 -4.64 -3.26
CA HIS A 106 -7.20 -3.45 -3.92
C HIS A 106 -5.68 -3.37 -3.84
N SER A 107 -5.06 -3.85 -2.77
CA SER A 107 -3.65 -3.57 -2.50
C SER A 107 -2.98 -4.76 -1.82
N LEU A 108 -1.66 -4.84 -2.01
CA LEU A 108 -0.80 -5.76 -1.30
C LEU A 108 0.53 -5.09 -0.92
N ALA A 109 1.13 -5.56 0.17
CA ALA A 109 2.49 -5.19 0.59
C ALA A 109 3.27 -6.45 0.96
N ILE A 110 4.55 -6.51 0.59
CA ILE A 110 5.43 -7.64 0.86
C ILE A 110 6.42 -7.22 1.94
N ALA A 111 6.45 -7.95 3.05
CA ALA A 111 7.40 -7.72 4.14
C ALA A 111 8.79 -8.29 3.83
N PRO A 112 9.84 -7.85 4.55
CA PRO A 112 11.20 -8.35 4.37
C PRO A 112 11.35 -9.88 4.56
N ASP A 113 10.46 -10.51 5.33
CA ASP A 113 10.42 -11.97 5.53
C ASP A 113 9.72 -12.73 4.38
N GLY A 114 9.20 -12.01 3.37
CA GLY A 114 8.44 -12.57 2.25
C GLY A 114 6.94 -12.71 2.51
N SER A 115 6.45 -12.39 3.72
CA SER A 115 5.02 -12.38 4.01
C SER A 115 4.30 -11.34 3.15
N ILE A 116 3.10 -11.67 2.66
CA ILE A 116 2.31 -10.78 1.82
C ILE A 116 1.05 -10.38 2.56
N TYR A 117 0.88 -9.09 2.81
CA TYR A 117 -0.31 -8.51 3.41
C TYR A 117 -1.23 -7.98 2.32
N LEU A 118 -2.49 -8.40 2.36
CA LEU A 118 -3.52 -8.14 1.37
C LEU A 118 -4.60 -7.28 2.00
N SER A 119 -5.00 -6.21 1.32
CA SER A 119 -6.23 -5.49 1.68
C SER A 119 -7.42 -6.21 1.08
N ASP A 120 -8.13 -7.02 1.87
CA ASP A 120 -9.38 -7.66 1.45
C ASP A 120 -10.53 -6.66 1.65
N THR A 121 -10.57 -5.68 0.75
CA THR A 121 -11.19 -4.37 0.96
C THR A 121 -12.66 -4.47 1.33
N TRP A 122 -13.45 -5.24 0.59
CA TRP A 122 -14.90 -5.34 0.86
C TRP A 122 -15.25 -6.35 1.94
N ASN A 123 -14.27 -7.14 2.38
CA ASN A 123 -14.37 -7.93 3.61
C ASN A 123 -13.87 -7.16 4.85
N ASN A 124 -13.45 -5.89 4.73
CA ASN A 124 -12.96 -5.06 5.84
C ASN A 124 -11.85 -5.73 6.69
N ARG A 125 -10.93 -6.44 6.02
CA ARG A 125 -9.85 -7.19 6.67
C ARG A 125 -8.51 -6.93 5.98
N ILE A 126 -7.44 -7.04 6.77
CA ILE A 126 -6.11 -7.34 6.25
C ILE A 126 -5.83 -8.82 6.42
N ARG A 127 -5.43 -9.48 5.34
CA ARG A 127 -5.05 -10.89 5.34
C ARG A 127 -3.57 -11.08 5.04
N LYS A 128 -2.91 -11.96 5.77
CA LYS A 128 -1.51 -12.32 5.59
C LYS A 128 -1.42 -13.67 4.88
N LEU A 129 -0.84 -13.66 3.69
CA LEU A 129 -0.37 -14.83 2.96
C LEU A 129 1.07 -15.09 3.37
N ASP A 130 1.35 -16.30 3.80
CA ASP A 130 2.71 -16.82 3.97
C ASP A 130 3.05 -17.73 2.77
N PRO A 131 3.90 -17.27 1.85
CA PRO A 131 4.28 -18.07 0.68
C PRO A 131 5.09 -19.32 1.03
N GLN A 132 5.75 -19.39 2.19
CA GLN A 132 6.57 -20.53 2.60
C GLN A 132 5.70 -21.70 3.05
N SER A 133 4.72 -21.42 3.92
CA SER A 133 3.76 -22.44 4.38
C SER A 133 2.56 -22.62 3.44
N GLY A 134 2.33 -21.68 2.53
CA GLY A 134 1.17 -21.68 1.64
C GLY A 134 -0.15 -21.42 2.38
N THR A 135 -0.11 -20.70 3.50
CA THR A 135 -1.28 -20.44 4.36
C THR A 135 -1.75 -18.99 4.28
N ILE A 136 -3.04 -18.78 4.58
CA ILE A 136 -3.66 -17.46 4.68
C ILE A 136 -4.25 -17.28 6.08
N SER A 137 -4.20 -16.07 6.64
CA SER A 137 -4.83 -15.72 7.92
C SER A 137 -5.30 -14.26 7.95
N ALA A 138 -6.36 -13.96 8.68
CA ALA A 138 -6.73 -12.58 8.99
C ALA A 138 -5.86 -12.04 10.14
N VAL A 139 -5.25 -10.87 9.94
CA VAL A 139 -4.33 -10.24 10.92
C VAL A 139 -4.84 -8.90 11.44
N ALA A 140 -5.78 -8.27 10.74
CA ALA A 140 -6.49 -7.10 11.22
C ALA A 140 -7.92 -7.07 10.65
N GLY A 141 -8.86 -6.55 11.44
CA GLY A 141 -10.25 -6.36 11.02
C GLY A 141 -11.16 -7.50 11.47
N THR A 142 -12.31 -7.16 12.05
CA THR A 142 -13.35 -8.15 12.39
C THR A 142 -14.11 -8.65 11.16
N GLY A 143 -14.09 -7.87 10.09
CA GLY A 143 -14.92 -8.04 8.89
C GLY A 143 -16.21 -7.22 8.90
N GLU A 144 -16.59 -6.67 10.05
CA GLU A 144 -17.70 -5.72 10.14
C GLU A 144 -17.24 -4.32 9.73
N LYS A 145 -17.97 -3.71 8.80
CA LYS A 145 -17.74 -2.33 8.39
C LYS A 145 -17.96 -1.36 9.56
N GLY A 146 -17.02 -0.44 9.79
CA GLY A 146 -17.16 0.62 10.79
C GLY A 146 -15.81 1.10 11.31
N PHE A 147 -15.79 1.92 12.36
CA PHE A 147 -14.58 2.41 13.01
C PHE A 147 -14.57 2.04 14.49
N SER A 148 -13.52 1.33 14.94
CA SER A 148 -13.24 1.07 16.35
C SER A 148 -11.80 0.60 16.56
N GLY A 149 -11.42 0.36 17.82
CA GLY A 149 -10.25 -0.46 18.18
C GLY A 149 -8.93 0.27 18.38
N ASP A 150 -8.86 1.59 18.20
CA ASP A 150 -7.63 2.36 18.45
C ASP A 150 -7.10 2.11 19.88
N GLY A 151 -5.80 1.80 19.97
CA GLY A 151 -5.12 1.41 21.21
C GLY A 151 -5.26 -0.07 21.58
N GLY A 152 -6.09 -0.83 20.86
CA GLY A 152 -6.34 -2.25 21.10
C GLY A 152 -5.82 -3.16 19.98
N PRO A 153 -6.12 -4.49 20.06
CA PRO A 153 -5.72 -5.46 19.06
C PRO A 153 -6.34 -5.18 17.69
N ALA A 154 -5.52 -5.14 16.64
CA ALA A 154 -5.94 -4.88 15.27
C ALA A 154 -6.95 -5.91 14.75
N ALA A 155 -6.88 -7.15 15.22
CA ALA A 155 -7.86 -8.21 14.89
C ALA A 155 -9.27 -7.92 15.40
N GLN A 156 -9.43 -7.04 16.40
CA GLN A 156 -10.72 -6.65 16.97
C GLN A 156 -11.22 -5.29 16.48
N ALA A 157 -10.41 -4.60 15.67
CA ALA A 157 -10.76 -3.30 15.11
C ALA A 157 -11.76 -3.44 13.96
N LYS A 158 -12.65 -2.46 13.83
CA LYS A 158 -13.50 -2.29 12.64
C LYS A 158 -12.81 -1.32 11.66
N PHE A 159 -12.94 -1.64 10.38
CA PHE A 159 -12.48 -0.82 9.26
C PHE A 159 -13.62 -0.58 8.28
N GLY A 160 -13.53 0.50 7.50
CA GLY A 160 -14.48 0.92 6.48
C GLY A 160 -13.82 0.93 5.11
N GLY A 161 -13.59 -0.26 4.55
CA GLY A 161 -12.91 -0.42 3.27
C GLY A 161 -11.43 -0.03 3.35
N ILE A 162 -10.55 -1.00 3.53
CA ILE A 162 -9.11 -0.75 3.42
C ILE A 162 -8.69 -0.79 1.94
N TYR A 163 -8.34 0.35 1.37
CA TYR A 163 -8.00 0.45 -0.07
C TYR A 163 -6.50 0.38 -0.36
N CYS A 164 -5.66 0.64 0.64
CA CYS A 164 -4.21 0.59 0.51
C CYS A 164 -3.62 0.03 1.79
N VAL A 165 -2.65 -0.87 1.64
CA VAL A 165 -1.77 -1.36 2.68
C VAL A 165 -0.34 -1.05 2.27
N ALA A 166 0.43 -0.43 3.16
CA ALA A 166 1.85 -0.16 2.98
C ALA A 166 2.62 -0.49 4.25
N LEU A 167 3.87 -0.92 4.13
CA LEU A 167 4.76 -1.11 5.28
C LEU A 167 5.69 0.10 5.41
N ASP A 168 6.16 0.38 6.63
CA ASP A 168 7.37 1.20 6.77
C ASP A 168 8.58 0.47 6.15
N PRO A 169 9.66 1.20 5.82
CA PRO A 169 10.85 0.59 5.23
C PRO A 169 11.50 -0.51 6.10
N ALA A 170 11.24 -0.53 7.41
CA ALA A 170 11.71 -1.56 8.32
C ALA A 170 10.80 -2.80 8.38
N GLY A 171 9.57 -2.72 7.87
CA GLY A 171 8.56 -3.78 7.99
C GLY A 171 8.01 -3.94 9.42
N ALA A 172 8.19 -2.96 10.30
CA ALA A 172 7.71 -2.98 11.68
C ALA A 172 6.28 -2.45 11.82
N ARG A 173 5.87 -1.55 10.92
CA ARG A 173 4.54 -0.93 10.94
C ARG A 173 3.83 -1.08 9.60
N MET A 174 2.53 -1.27 9.67
CA MET A 174 1.65 -1.34 8.53
C MET A 174 0.68 -0.17 8.55
N TYR A 175 0.67 0.62 7.49
CA TYR A 175 -0.21 1.77 7.30
C TYR A 175 -1.36 1.40 6.37
N LEU A 176 -2.56 1.83 6.73
CA LEU A 176 -3.81 1.48 6.05
C LEU A 176 -4.57 2.73 5.65
N ALA A 177 -5.03 2.78 4.39
CA ALA A 177 -6.02 3.78 3.97
C ALA A 177 -7.44 3.24 4.24
N ASP A 178 -8.01 3.66 5.36
CA ASP A 178 -9.34 3.29 5.86
C ASP A 178 -10.37 4.31 5.35
N LEU A 179 -10.75 4.13 4.08
CA LEU A 179 -11.30 5.20 3.24
C LEU A 179 -12.66 5.68 3.72
N ASP A 180 -13.60 4.78 3.98
CA ASP A 180 -14.97 5.16 4.38
C ASP A 180 -14.99 5.74 5.79
N ASN A 181 -14.00 5.39 6.61
CA ASN A 181 -13.76 5.99 7.91
C ASN A 181 -12.94 7.28 7.84
N ARG A 182 -12.51 7.71 6.64
CA ARG A 182 -11.69 8.91 6.39
C ARG A 182 -10.47 9.00 7.30
N ARG A 183 -9.74 7.89 7.41
CA ARG A 183 -8.58 7.76 8.30
C ARG A 183 -7.42 7.08 7.61
N ILE A 184 -6.22 7.48 8.02
CA ILE A 184 -5.02 6.66 7.87
C ILE A 184 -4.80 5.95 9.20
N ARG A 185 -4.82 4.62 9.18
CA ARG A 185 -4.58 3.76 10.35
C ARG A 185 -3.17 3.21 10.30
N VAL A 186 -2.64 2.81 11.46
CA VAL A 186 -1.36 2.12 11.59
C VAL A 186 -1.51 0.90 12.50
N VAL A 187 -0.87 -0.20 12.14
CA VAL A 187 -0.75 -1.41 12.96
C VAL A 187 0.72 -1.64 13.26
N ASP A 188 1.07 -1.75 14.54
CA ASP A 188 2.38 -2.22 14.96
C ASP A 188 2.43 -3.75 14.81
N LEU A 189 3.29 -4.25 13.93
CA LEU A 189 3.28 -5.67 13.55
C LEU A 189 3.88 -6.60 14.61
N LYS A 190 4.59 -6.04 15.60
CA LYS A 190 5.15 -6.81 16.71
C LYS A 190 4.10 -7.03 17.80
N THR A 191 3.35 -5.99 18.13
CA THR A 191 2.37 -5.99 19.22
C THR A 191 0.95 -6.30 18.75
N GLY A 192 0.68 -6.12 17.46
CA GLY A 192 -0.66 -6.24 16.88
C GLY A 192 -1.59 -5.10 17.27
N ILE A 193 -1.09 -3.97 17.77
CA ILE A 193 -1.91 -2.83 18.21
C ILE A 193 -2.21 -1.91 17.02
N VAL A 194 -3.47 -1.50 16.88
CA VAL A 194 -3.91 -0.52 15.88
C VAL A 194 -4.03 0.89 16.47
N GLY A 195 -3.80 1.91 15.66
CA GLY A 195 -4.09 3.31 15.98
C GLY A 195 -4.41 4.13 14.74
N THR A 196 -4.75 5.40 14.94
CA THR A 196 -4.93 6.40 13.88
C THR A 196 -3.68 7.28 13.76
N VAL A 197 -3.22 7.49 12.53
CA VAL A 197 -2.15 8.43 12.17
C VAL A 197 -2.74 9.78 11.77
N ALA A 198 -3.80 9.76 10.96
CA ALA A 198 -4.49 10.95 10.47
C ALA A 198 -5.98 10.70 10.26
N GLY A 199 -6.77 11.76 10.37
CA GLY A 199 -8.21 11.74 10.10
C GLY A 199 -9.06 11.61 11.36
N ASN A 200 -10.07 12.46 11.47
CA ASN A 200 -11.04 12.47 12.56
C ASN A 200 -12.38 11.81 12.20
N GLY A 201 -12.53 11.31 10.96
CA GLY A 201 -13.76 10.72 10.47
C GLY A 201 -14.71 11.69 9.76
N GLU A 202 -14.40 12.98 9.73
CA GLU A 202 -15.17 13.98 8.97
C GLU A 202 -14.54 14.26 7.60
N LYS A 203 -15.40 14.61 6.64
CA LYS A 203 -14.95 15.01 5.30
C LYS A 203 -14.57 16.48 5.31
N GLY A 204 -13.33 16.79 4.96
CA GLY A 204 -12.86 18.16 4.90
C GLY A 204 -11.36 18.26 4.64
N VAL A 205 -10.92 19.44 4.20
CA VAL A 205 -9.52 19.74 3.95
C VAL A 205 -8.84 20.08 5.29
N PRO A 206 -7.81 19.33 5.73
CA PRO A 206 -7.04 19.67 6.92
C PRO A 206 -6.27 20.98 6.72
N ALA A 207 -6.14 21.76 7.79
CA ALA A 207 -5.27 22.93 7.79
C ALA A 207 -3.80 22.52 7.93
N ASP A 208 -2.93 23.15 7.16
CA ASP A 208 -1.49 22.89 7.23
C ASP A 208 -0.93 23.25 8.61
N GLY A 209 -0.13 22.34 9.17
CA GLY A 209 0.43 22.45 10.53
C GLY A 209 -0.53 22.00 11.65
N ALA A 210 -1.75 21.60 11.32
CA ALA A 210 -2.70 21.07 12.30
C ALA A 210 -2.29 19.66 12.79
N ASP A 211 -2.84 19.24 13.94
CA ASP A 211 -2.68 17.87 14.41
C ASP A 211 -3.39 16.89 13.46
N ALA A 212 -2.66 15.91 12.96
CA ALA A 212 -3.17 15.01 11.93
C ALA A 212 -4.34 14.16 12.41
N LYS A 213 -4.36 13.75 13.68
CA LYS A 213 -5.39 12.84 14.23
C LYS A 213 -6.73 13.52 14.43
N THR A 214 -6.72 14.83 14.67
CA THR A 214 -7.95 15.62 14.87
C THR A 214 -8.39 16.35 13.60
N SER A 215 -7.60 16.30 12.53
CA SER A 215 -7.93 16.95 11.26
C SER A 215 -8.89 16.09 10.40
N PRO A 216 -9.78 16.73 9.61
CA PRO A 216 -10.60 16.01 8.63
C PRO A 216 -9.74 15.54 7.44
N LEU A 217 -10.27 14.58 6.66
CA LEU A 217 -9.66 14.11 5.41
C LEU A 217 -10.72 13.95 4.31
N VAL A 218 -10.30 14.05 3.06
CA VAL A 218 -11.14 13.90 1.86
C VAL A 218 -10.82 12.59 1.13
N ASP A 219 -11.51 11.51 1.51
CA ASP A 219 -11.44 10.19 0.86
C ASP A 219 -9.98 9.69 0.65
N PRO A 220 -9.21 9.48 1.75
CA PRO A 220 -7.84 9.00 1.68
C PRO A 220 -7.78 7.59 1.10
N ARG A 221 -7.05 7.39 0.01
CA ARG A 221 -7.05 6.13 -0.77
C ARG A 221 -5.73 5.41 -0.82
N ALA A 222 -4.61 6.14 -0.71
CA ALA A 222 -3.29 5.54 -0.69
C ALA A 222 -2.46 6.13 0.46
N VAL A 223 -1.52 5.33 0.96
CA VAL A 223 -0.61 5.70 2.02
C VAL A 223 0.78 5.11 1.75
N ALA A 224 1.83 5.82 2.14
CA ALA A 224 3.21 5.33 2.13
C ALA A 224 4.00 5.98 3.28
N ALA A 225 5.02 5.30 3.80
CA ALA A 225 5.90 5.84 4.83
C ALA A 225 7.36 5.86 4.34
N ASP A 226 8.12 6.88 4.75
CA ASP A 226 9.55 6.97 4.46
C ASP A 226 10.41 6.52 5.66
N ARG A 227 11.75 6.58 5.49
CA ARG A 227 12.71 6.17 6.52
C ARG A 227 12.85 7.20 7.65
N GLN A 228 12.39 8.43 7.44
CA GLN A 228 12.41 9.51 8.42
C GLN A 228 11.17 9.48 9.32
N GLY A 229 10.18 8.64 8.99
CA GLY A 229 8.94 8.49 9.73
C GLY A 229 7.81 9.39 9.24
N ASN A 230 7.97 10.07 8.09
CA ASN A 230 6.87 10.78 7.46
C ASN A 230 5.88 9.77 6.87
N VAL A 231 4.59 10.10 6.94
CA VAL A 231 3.50 9.32 6.36
C VAL A 231 2.81 10.16 5.30
N TYR A 232 2.95 9.74 4.05
CA TYR A 232 2.32 10.35 2.90
C TYR A 232 0.95 9.71 2.67
N LEU A 233 -0.06 10.52 2.36
CA LEU A 233 -1.39 10.06 2.01
C LEU A 233 -1.92 10.78 0.78
N LEU A 234 -2.59 10.04 -0.10
CA LEU A 234 -3.23 10.58 -1.30
C LEU A 234 -4.75 10.53 -1.16
N GLU A 235 -5.37 11.69 -1.38
CA GLU A 235 -6.80 11.89 -1.35
C GLU A 235 -7.38 11.77 -2.76
N ARG A 236 -8.32 10.83 -2.97
CA ARG A 236 -8.89 10.59 -4.31
C ARG A 236 -9.78 11.76 -4.74
N SER A 237 -10.69 12.17 -3.86
CA SER A 237 -11.66 13.24 -4.14
C SER A 237 -11.18 14.60 -3.66
N GLY A 238 -10.13 14.64 -2.83
CA GLY A 238 -9.45 15.86 -2.43
C GLY A 238 -8.33 16.28 -3.38
N HIS A 239 -7.97 15.44 -4.35
CA HIS A 239 -6.92 15.74 -5.34
C HIS A 239 -5.58 16.21 -4.73
N ALA A 240 -5.28 15.75 -3.51
CA ALA A 240 -4.15 16.23 -2.73
C ALA A 240 -3.24 15.09 -2.27
N LEU A 241 -1.93 15.33 -2.35
CA LEU A 241 -0.93 14.61 -1.57
C LEU A 241 -0.69 15.39 -0.29
N ARG A 242 -0.87 14.73 0.84
CA ARG A 242 -0.54 15.27 2.15
C ARG A 242 0.57 14.45 2.80
N VAL A 243 1.25 15.06 3.75
CA VAL A 243 2.24 14.40 4.58
C VAL A 243 1.96 14.68 6.05
N VAL A 244 2.08 13.65 6.87
CA VAL A 244 2.15 13.74 8.33
C VAL A 244 3.60 13.56 8.72
N ASP A 245 4.18 14.55 9.39
CA ASP A 245 5.56 14.45 9.88
C ASP A 245 5.66 13.64 11.19
N PRO A 246 6.88 13.29 11.65
CA PRO A 246 7.05 12.53 12.89
C PRO A 246 6.53 13.22 14.16
N SER A 247 6.29 14.54 14.11
CA SER A 247 5.68 15.29 15.21
C SER A 247 4.15 15.21 15.21
N GLY A 248 3.56 14.56 14.19
CA GLY A 248 2.12 14.37 14.06
C GLY A 248 1.40 15.53 13.37
N LYS A 249 2.13 16.43 12.69
CA LYS A 249 1.52 17.54 11.97
C LYS A 249 1.26 17.19 10.51
N ILE A 250 0.08 17.54 10.02
CA ILE A 250 -0.32 17.33 8.62
C ILE A 250 -0.11 18.60 7.81
N ARG A 251 0.33 18.45 6.55
CA ARG A 251 0.36 19.54 5.58
C ARG A 251 0.18 19.03 4.16
N THR A 252 -0.21 19.94 3.28
CA THR A 252 -0.33 19.71 1.85
C THR A 252 1.07 19.73 1.20
N VAL A 253 1.33 18.79 0.31
CA VAL A 253 2.56 18.71 -0.49
C VAL A 253 2.29 19.17 -1.91
N VAL A 254 1.19 18.69 -2.50
CA VAL A 254 0.70 19.08 -3.83
C VAL A 254 -0.80 18.86 -3.89
N GLY A 255 -1.50 19.65 -4.70
CA GLY A 255 -2.96 19.63 -4.84
C GLY A 255 -3.65 20.75 -4.08
N THR A 256 -4.99 20.71 -4.06
CA THR A 256 -5.87 21.75 -3.50
C THR A 256 -6.89 21.12 -2.55
#